data_AF-A0A5N7BIC2-F1
#
_entry.id   AF-A0A5N7BIC2-F1
#
_cell.length_a   1.000
_cell.length_b   1.000
_cell.length_c   1.000
_cell.angle_alpha   90.00
_cell.angle_beta   90.00
_cell.angle_gamma   90.00
#
_symmetry.space_group_name_H-M   'P 1'
#
loop_
_entity.id
_entity.type
_entity.pdbx_description
1 polymer ?
#
loop_
_entity_poly.entity_id
_entity_poly.type
_entity_poly.pdbx_seq_one_letter_code
_entity_poly.pdbx_strand_id
1 'polypeptide(L)'
;MVYVMRKILLTLNRPGQLNAVTVQMVEEIIAAYRYFDTDESSDYNRIRTSILGGRATLAIHNCTKPTIMAINGPTVGFGIALALPATIRVACASSKISFSFSRRGLVLEACSSFFLPRLVGMSRALHLVTAGATYTMSDPLLSNLFSEVLPTPEETIASTLRIAGEIAKGTSTASMKVMRDLIVLMSHDGVEGVNSFIQKRDPEFKGTMSRNAPVGWPWWETVQVASNAKL
;
A
#
# COMPACT_ATOMS: atom_id res chain seq x y z
N MET A 1 -29.04 9.77 -18.06
CA MET A 1 -27.97 8.78 -17.74
C MET A 1 -27.18 9.33 -16.56
N VAL A 2 -27.48 8.87 -15.34
CA VAL A 2 -26.85 9.39 -14.11
C VAL A 2 -25.60 8.55 -13.83
N TYR A 3 -24.42 9.09 -14.10
CA TYR A 3 -23.15 8.47 -13.69
C TYR A 3 -22.91 8.81 -12.21
N VAL A 4 -23.07 7.84 -11.32
CA VAL A 4 -22.71 8.00 -9.90
C VAL A 4 -21.21 7.79 -9.77
N MET A 5 -20.45 8.87 -9.80
CA MET A 5 -19.00 8.87 -9.56
C MET A 5 -18.74 8.71 -8.06
N ARG A 6 -18.52 7.49 -7.57
CA ARG A 6 -18.26 7.23 -6.14
C ARG A 6 -16.80 7.52 -5.79
N LYS A 7 -16.51 8.75 -5.36
CA LYS A 7 -15.27 9.11 -4.66
C LYS A 7 -15.58 9.19 -3.17
N ILE A 8 -14.77 8.55 -2.33
CA ILE A 8 -14.89 8.66 -0.87
C ILE A 8 -13.64 9.37 -0.36
N LEU A 9 -13.85 10.47 0.36
CA LEU A 9 -12.78 11.24 0.99
C LEU A 9 -12.76 10.91 2.48
N LEU A 10 -11.65 10.33 2.94
CA LEU A 10 -11.39 10.12 4.36
C LEU A 10 -10.38 11.16 4.83
N THR A 11 -10.81 12.02 5.77
CA THR A 11 -9.98 13.09 6.34
C THR A 11 -9.65 12.78 7.79
N LEU A 12 -8.37 12.76 8.15
CA LEU A 12 -7.95 12.75 9.54
C LEU A 12 -8.28 14.12 10.17
N ASN A 13 -9.24 14.16 11.09
CA ASN A 13 -9.82 15.40 11.58
C ASN A 13 -9.53 15.65 13.07
N ARG A 14 -8.25 15.78 13.42
CA ARG A 14 -7.76 16.18 14.75
C ARG A 14 -6.68 17.26 14.62
N PRO A 15 -7.02 18.42 14.03
CA PRO A 15 -6.04 19.45 13.68
C PRO A 15 -5.31 20.01 14.90
N GLY A 16 -5.99 20.16 16.05
CA GLY A 16 -5.38 20.64 17.29
C GLY A 16 -4.34 19.70 17.90
N GLN A 17 -4.23 18.45 17.43
CA GLN A 17 -3.21 17.49 17.83
C GLN A 17 -2.35 17.02 16.67
N LEU A 18 -2.32 17.77 15.55
CA LEU A 18 -1.60 17.39 14.33
C LEU A 18 -1.94 15.97 13.84
N ASN A 19 -3.20 15.56 14.01
CA ASN A 19 -3.68 14.22 13.67
C ASN A 19 -2.91 13.08 14.37
N ALA A 20 -2.39 13.32 15.58
CA ALA A 20 -1.74 12.29 16.39
C ALA A 20 -2.62 11.04 16.55
N VAL A 21 -2.04 9.89 16.24
CA VAL A 21 -2.74 8.60 16.16
C VAL A 21 -3.23 8.15 17.54
N THR A 22 -4.47 7.66 17.60
CA THR A 22 -5.04 7.01 18.79
C THR A 22 -5.58 5.62 18.44
N VAL A 23 -5.80 4.80 19.46
CA VAL A 23 -6.45 3.49 19.33
C VAL A 23 -7.79 3.60 18.61
N GLN A 24 -8.62 4.57 19.02
CA GLN A 24 -9.90 4.85 18.39
C GLN A 24 -9.76 5.17 16.89
N MET A 25 -8.82 6.06 16.53
CA MET A 25 -8.58 6.41 15.12
C MET A 25 -8.18 5.19 14.30
N VAL A 26 -7.37 4.29 14.86
CA VAL A 26 -6.97 3.04 14.18
C VAL A 26 -8.17 2.14 13.94
N GLU A 27 -9.06 1.95 14.92
CA GLU A 27 -10.28 1.15 14.74
C GLU A 27 -11.25 1.82 13.75
N GLU A 28 -11.38 3.15 13.77
CA GLU A 28 -12.18 3.91 12.80
C GLU A 28 -11.64 3.76 11.37
N ILE A 29 -10.32 3.80 11.19
CA ILE A 29 -9.67 3.55 9.89
C ILE A 29 -9.96 2.12 9.42
N ILE A 30 -9.78 1.12 10.29
CA ILE A 30 -10.06 -0.28 9.95
C ILE A 30 -11.53 -0.45 9.56
N ALA A 31 -12.45 0.12 10.33
CA ALA A 31 -13.88 0.08 10.05
C ALA A 31 -14.22 0.76 8.73
N ALA A 32 -13.64 1.92 8.44
CA ALA A 32 -13.84 2.64 7.18
C ALA A 32 -13.39 1.79 5.98
N TYR A 33 -12.18 1.23 6.01
CA TYR A 33 -11.69 0.39 4.91
C TYR A 33 -12.48 -0.90 4.75
N ARG A 34 -12.95 -1.51 5.83
CA ARG A 34 -13.88 -2.64 5.76
C ARG A 34 -15.21 -2.24 5.13
N TYR A 35 -15.79 -1.12 5.55
CA TYR A 35 -17.03 -0.59 4.97
C TYR A 35 -16.86 -0.31 3.47
N PHE A 36 -15.74 0.28 3.06
CA PHE A 36 -15.44 0.49 1.64
C PHE A 36 -15.36 -0.83 0.87
N ASP A 37 -15.05 -1.93 1.53
CA ASP A 37 -14.95 -3.25 0.90
C ASP A 37 -16.27 -4.03 0.85
N THR A 38 -17.28 -3.66 1.65
CA THR A 38 -18.56 -4.42 1.78
C THR A 38 -19.43 -4.56 0.52
N ASP A 39 -19.02 -4.02 -0.63
CA ASP A 39 -19.61 -4.40 -1.93
C ASP A 39 -19.18 -5.84 -2.36
N GLU A 40 -18.12 -6.41 -1.76
CA GLU A 40 -17.65 -7.79 -1.98
C GLU A 40 -17.38 -8.47 -0.61
N SER A 41 -17.98 -9.65 -0.38
CA SER A 41 -17.90 -10.36 0.90
C SER A 41 -16.51 -10.91 1.17
N SER A 42 -15.65 -10.14 1.84
CA SER A 42 -14.31 -10.58 2.25
C SER A 42 -14.27 -10.91 3.74
N ASP A 43 -13.91 -12.15 4.09
CA ASP A 43 -13.82 -12.63 5.46
C ASP A 43 -12.51 -12.18 6.14
N TYR A 44 -12.54 -10.99 6.73
CA TYR A 44 -11.39 -10.33 7.37
C TYR A 44 -10.98 -10.92 8.74
N ASN A 45 -11.62 -11.99 9.22
CA ASN A 45 -11.41 -12.54 10.57
C ASN A 45 -10.09 -13.30 10.78
N ARG A 46 -9.23 -13.43 9.75
CA ARG A 46 -7.98 -14.20 9.83
C ARG A 46 -6.74 -13.42 10.30
N ILE A 47 -6.79 -12.09 10.43
CA ILE A 47 -5.62 -11.28 10.78
C ILE A 47 -5.50 -11.12 12.31
N ARG A 48 -4.85 -12.09 12.98
CA ARG A 48 -4.49 -12.03 14.40
C ARG A 48 -3.12 -11.36 14.64
N THR A 49 -2.96 -10.11 14.20
CA THR A 49 -1.81 -9.28 14.65
C THR A 49 -2.23 -8.43 15.84
N SER A 50 -1.58 -8.66 16.99
CA SER A 50 -1.76 -7.91 18.26
C SER A 50 -1.25 -6.46 18.20
N ILE A 51 -0.66 -6.04 17.08
CA ILE A 51 -0.13 -4.71 16.86
C ILE A 51 -1.15 -3.89 16.07
N LEU A 52 -1.80 -2.93 16.74
CA LEU A 52 -2.87 -2.09 16.19
C LEU A 52 -2.52 -1.47 14.82
N GLY A 53 -1.26 -1.03 14.66
CA GLY A 53 -0.78 -0.45 13.41
C GLY A 53 -0.76 -1.40 12.23
N GLY A 54 -0.34 -2.65 12.45
CA GLY A 54 -0.32 -3.65 11.39
C GLY A 54 -1.73 -3.92 10.85
N ARG A 55 -2.74 -3.91 11.72
CA ARG A 55 -4.15 -4.09 11.31
C ARG A 55 -4.64 -2.98 10.40
N ALA A 56 -4.37 -1.71 10.71
CA ALA A 56 -4.75 -0.60 9.84
C ALA A 56 -3.98 -0.61 8.51
N THR A 57 -2.67 -0.84 8.53
CA THR A 57 -1.87 -0.96 7.31
C THR A 57 -2.38 -2.08 6.41
N LEU A 58 -2.70 -3.25 6.97
CA LEU A 58 -3.24 -4.38 6.22
C LEU A 58 -4.66 -4.11 5.71
N ALA A 59 -5.50 -3.39 6.46
CA ALA A 59 -6.82 -2.97 5.97
C ALA A 59 -6.69 -2.03 4.75
N ILE A 60 -5.77 -1.07 4.79
CA ILE A 60 -5.46 -0.20 3.63
C ILE A 60 -4.91 -1.03 2.47
N HIS A 61 -4.02 -2.00 2.76
CA HIS A 61 -3.38 -2.81 1.75
C HIS A 61 -4.37 -3.73 1.02
N ASN A 62 -5.30 -4.32 1.77
CA ASN A 62 -6.27 -5.32 1.27
C ASN A 62 -7.49 -4.70 0.60
N CYS A 63 -7.75 -3.40 0.79
CA CYS A 63 -8.87 -2.72 0.17
C CYS A 63 -8.89 -2.97 -1.35
N THR A 64 -10.04 -3.44 -1.85
CA THR A 64 -10.25 -3.72 -3.28
C THR A 64 -10.28 -2.45 -4.13
N LYS A 65 -10.60 -1.31 -3.51
CA LYS A 65 -10.66 0.00 -4.15
C LYS A 65 -9.27 0.68 -4.12
N PRO A 66 -8.81 1.31 -5.21
CA PRO A 66 -7.53 2.01 -5.24
C PRO A 66 -7.43 3.09 -4.14
N THR A 67 -6.36 3.04 -3.36
CA THR A 67 -6.12 3.99 -2.26
C THR A 67 -5.11 5.05 -2.67
N ILE A 68 -5.49 6.32 -2.54
CA ILE A 68 -4.62 7.47 -2.86
C ILE A 68 -4.46 8.31 -1.60
N MET A 69 -3.22 8.55 -1.19
CA MET A 69 -2.90 9.34 -0.01
C MET A 69 -2.42 10.74 -0.40
N ALA A 70 -3.16 11.76 0.03
CA ALA A 70 -2.74 13.17 -0.02
C ALA A 70 -1.96 13.50 1.26
N ILE A 71 -0.65 13.74 1.15
CA ILE A 71 0.23 14.02 2.27
C ILE A 71 0.58 15.50 2.27
N ASN A 72 -0.35 16.30 2.77
CA ASN A 72 -0.31 17.75 2.73
C ASN A 72 0.23 18.40 4.03
N GLY A 73 0.74 17.61 4.97
CA GLY A 73 1.30 18.09 6.23
C GLY A 73 2.37 17.16 6.84
N PRO A 74 2.89 17.51 8.04
CA PRO A 74 3.90 16.72 8.73
C PRO A 74 3.44 15.29 8.99
N THR A 75 4.27 14.32 8.61
CA THR A 75 3.93 12.90 8.67
C THR A 75 5.09 12.10 9.27
N VAL A 76 4.95 11.70 10.54
CA VAL A 76 6.06 11.14 11.33
C VAL A 76 5.68 9.79 11.94
N GLY A 77 6.62 8.85 11.94
CA GLY A 77 6.49 7.54 12.58
C GLY A 77 5.32 6.74 12.04
N PHE A 78 4.30 6.53 12.88
CA PHE A 78 3.11 5.78 12.50
C PHE A 78 2.35 6.42 11.33
N GLY A 79 2.29 7.76 11.26
CA GLY A 79 1.57 8.45 10.20
C GLY A 79 2.10 8.10 8.81
N ILE A 80 3.43 8.01 8.65
CA ILE A 80 4.01 7.63 7.36
C ILE A 80 3.84 6.14 7.11
N ALA A 81 3.96 5.31 8.15
CA ALA A 81 3.79 3.87 8.03
C ALA A 81 2.40 3.47 7.48
N LEU A 82 1.34 4.21 7.86
CA LEU A 82 0.00 4.02 7.30
C LEU A 82 -0.11 4.39 5.82
N ALA A 83 0.71 5.33 5.33
CA ALA A 83 0.65 5.76 3.93
C ALA A 83 1.42 4.83 2.97
N LEU A 84 2.39 4.07 3.48
CA LEU A 84 3.19 3.13 2.68
C LEU A 84 2.38 2.10 1.87
N PRO A 85 1.31 1.45 2.40
CA PRO A 85 0.50 0.51 1.62
C PRO A 85 -0.43 1.16 0.59
N ALA A 86 -0.52 2.50 0.51
CA ALA A 86 -1.39 3.15 -0.46
C ALA A 86 -1.00 2.81 -1.91
N THR A 87 -1.97 2.79 -2.84
CA THR A 87 -1.65 2.58 -4.27
C THR A 87 -0.82 3.74 -4.80
N ILE A 88 -1.27 4.97 -4.50
CA ILE A 88 -0.64 6.21 -4.95
C ILE A 88 -0.42 7.11 -3.73
N ARG A 89 0.72 7.79 -3.69
CA ARG A 89 1.04 8.81 -2.69
C ARG A 89 1.39 10.11 -3.39
N VAL A 90 0.72 11.19 -3.02
CA VAL A 90 0.97 12.56 -3.49
C VAL A 90 1.37 13.38 -2.27
N ALA A 91 2.42 14.18 -2.35
CA ALA A 91 2.96 14.88 -1.20
C ALA A 91 3.20 16.37 -1.46
N CYS A 92 3.06 17.19 -0.41
CA CYS A 92 3.48 18.58 -0.45
C CYS A 92 5.00 18.68 -0.20
N ALA A 93 5.74 19.33 -1.09
CA ALA A 93 7.20 19.39 -1.10
C ALA A 93 7.80 19.87 0.23
N SER A 94 7.18 20.89 0.83
CA SER A 94 7.64 21.52 2.07
C SER A 94 7.28 20.73 3.33
N SER A 95 6.37 19.76 3.24
CA SER A 95 5.95 18.94 4.38
C SER A 95 7.11 18.11 4.94
N LYS A 96 7.04 17.86 6.25
CA LYS A 96 8.05 17.10 6.98
C LYS A 96 7.71 15.63 7.05
N ILE A 97 8.72 14.78 6.91
CA ILE A 97 8.60 13.33 7.00
C ILE A 97 9.73 12.76 7.84
N SER A 98 9.43 11.79 8.69
CA SER A 98 10.45 11.13 9.51
C SER A 98 10.06 9.72 9.92
N PHE A 99 11.02 8.80 9.79
CA PHE A 99 10.96 7.43 10.30
C PHE A 99 11.68 7.34 11.65
N SER A 100 11.27 8.17 12.61
CA SER A 100 11.95 8.41 13.90
C SER A 100 11.84 7.28 14.93
N PHE A 101 11.54 6.04 14.50
CA PHE A 101 11.39 4.88 15.38
C PHE A 101 12.66 4.62 16.20
N SER A 102 13.82 4.56 15.54
CA SER A 102 15.13 4.34 16.17
C SER A 102 15.48 5.39 17.21
N ARG A 103 15.14 6.67 16.96
CA ARG A 103 15.35 7.78 17.91
C ARG A 103 14.51 7.68 19.18
N ARG A 104 13.52 6.79 19.21
CA ARG A 104 12.68 6.51 20.38
C ARG A 104 12.90 5.10 20.95
N GLY A 105 13.94 4.40 20.51
CA GLY A 105 14.19 3.01 20.92
C GLY A 105 13.12 2.02 20.41
N LEU A 106 12.39 2.41 19.36
CA LEU A 106 11.35 1.59 18.75
C LEU A 106 11.88 0.97 17.45
N VAL A 107 11.36 -0.22 17.13
CA VAL A 107 11.56 -0.85 15.82
C VAL A 107 10.54 -0.32 14.81
N LEU A 108 10.72 -0.69 13.54
CA LEU A 108 9.72 -0.40 12.50
C LEU A 108 8.40 -1.11 12.82
N GLU A 109 7.31 -0.35 12.80
CA GLU A 109 5.97 -0.82 13.12
C GLU A 109 5.02 -0.74 11.91
N ALA A 110 3.80 -1.24 12.07
CA ALA A 110 2.72 -1.11 11.08
C ALA A 110 3.10 -1.60 9.67
N CYS A 111 3.80 -2.74 9.61
CA CYS A 111 4.35 -3.38 8.41
C CYS A 111 5.30 -2.50 7.58
N SER A 112 5.82 -1.40 8.15
CA SER A 112 6.72 -0.49 7.42
C SER A 112 8.04 -1.15 6.99
N SER A 113 8.53 -2.15 7.73
CA SER A 113 9.68 -2.97 7.34
C SER A 113 9.46 -3.79 6.06
N PHE A 114 8.21 -4.09 5.72
CA PHE A 114 7.85 -4.75 4.45
C PHE A 114 7.76 -3.74 3.31
N PHE A 115 7.00 -2.66 3.49
CA PHE A 115 6.70 -1.72 2.40
C PHE A 115 7.84 -0.75 2.08
N LEU A 116 8.49 -0.16 3.08
CA LEU A 116 9.46 0.91 2.85
C LEU A 116 10.62 0.48 1.94
N PRO A 117 11.30 -0.67 2.18
CA PRO A 117 12.43 -1.08 1.33
C PRO A 117 12.03 -1.37 -0.13
N ARG A 118 10.78 -1.76 -0.37
CA ARG A 118 10.25 -2.02 -1.72
C ARG A 118 9.93 -0.73 -2.48
N LEU A 119 9.68 0.36 -1.78
CA LEU A 119 9.32 1.65 -2.37
C LEU A 119 10.55 2.53 -2.64
N VAL A 120 11.51 2.58 -1.70
CA VAL A 120 12.68 3.47 -1.83
C VAL A 120 14.00 2.72 -2.04
N GLY A 121 13.97 1.38 -2.05
CA GLY A 121 15.16 0.54 -2.09
C GLY A 121 15.79 0.34 -0.72
N MET A 122 16.51 -0.77 -0.55
CA MET A 122 17.05 -1.19 0.75
C MET A 122 18.01 -0.16 1.36
N SER A 123 18.93 0.39 0.57
CA SER A 123 19.94 1.34 1.06
C SER A 123 19.31 2.62 1.62
N ARG A 124 18.33 3.20 0.91
CA ARG A 124 17.66 4.43 1.34
C ARG A 124 16.74 4.15 2.51
N ALA A 125 16.05 3.02 2.52
CA ALA A 125 15.24 2.60 3.65
C ALA A 125 16.09 2.49 4.93
N LEU A 126 17.23 1.80 4.88
CA LEU A 126 18.16 1.70 6.01
C LEU A 126 18.66 3.06 6.48
N HIS A 127 19.02 3.96 5.56
CA HIS A 127 19.42 5.32 5.91
C HIS A 127 18.29 6.04 6.68
N LEU A 128 17.08 6.10 6.11
CA LEU A 128 15.95 6.80 6.70
C LEU A 128 15.63 6.31 8.12
N VAL A 129 15.59 4.98 8.32
CA VAL A 129 15.21 4.38 9.62
C VAL A 129 16.35 4.39 10.63
N THR A 130 17.61 4.26 10.19
CA THR A 130 18.78 4.29 11.09
C THR A 130 19.03 5.71 11.58
N ALA A 131 19.05 6.70 10.68
CA ALA A 131 19.25 8.10 11.07
C ALA A 131 18.06 8.64 11.87
N GLY A 132 16.84 8.17 11.55
CA GLY A 132 15.59 8.61 12.14
C GLY A 132 15.37 10.12 12.07
N ALA A 133 16.07 10.81 11.15
CA ALA A 133 16.04 12.26 11.01
C ALA A 133 14.73 12.73 10.34
N THR A 134 14.53 14.05 10.31
CA THR A 134 13.40 14.68 9.62
C THR A 134 13.86 15.23 8.28
N TYR A 135 13.15 14.88 7.23
CA TYR A 135 13.40 15.31 5.85
C TYR A 135 12.21 16.10 5.31
N THR A 136 12.41 16.77 4.18
CA THR A 136 11.30 17.30 3.36
C THR A 136 10.82 16.24 2.38
N MET A 137 9.59 16.33 1.89
CA MET A 137 9.07 15.35 0.92
C MET A 137 9.83 15.36 -0.41
N SER A 138 10.47 16.49 -0.74
CA SER A 138 11.34 16.66 -1.92
C SER A 138 12.75 16.07 -1.76
N ASP A 139 13.10 15.52 -0.60
CA ASP A 139 14.44 15.01 -0.35
C ASP A 139 14.81 13.87 -1.32
N PRO A 140 16.04 13.84 -1.87
CA PRO A 140 16.48 12.78 -2.78
C PRO A 140 16.35 11.37 -2.22
N LEU A 141 16.38 11.17 -0.90
CA LEU A 141 16.15 9.88 -0.24
C LEU A 141 14.71 9.39 -0.40
N LEU A 142 13.78 10.24 -0.84
CA LEU A 142 12.35 9.95 -1.00
C LEU A 142 11.85 10.07 -2.45
N SER A 143 12.71 10.38 -3.42
CA SER A 143 12.37 10.50 -4.85
C SER A 143 11.44 9.42 -5.44
N ASN A 144 11.49 8.18 -4.95
CA ASN A 144 10.68 7.06 -5.48
C ASN A 144 9.46 6.74 -4.61
N LEU A 145 9.29 7.45 -3.48
CA LEU A 145 8.20 7.19 -2.54
C LEU A 145 6.87 7.79 -3.00
N PHE A 146 6.93 8.93 -3.68
CA PHE A 146 5.76 9.72 -4.08
C PHE A 146 5.60 9.70 -5.60
N SER A 147 4.37 9.58 -6.07
CA SER A 147 4.05 9.70 -7.51
C SER A 147 4.13 11.15 -7.98
N GLU A 148 3.74 12.08 -7.11
CA GLU A 148 3.77 13.52 -7.36
C GLU A 148 4.19 14.24 -6.07
N VAL A 149 5.08 15.23 -6.21
CA VAL A 149 5.49 16.13 -5.13
C VAL A 149 5.17 17.56 -5.57
N LEU A 150 4.20 18.20 -4.91
CA LEU A 150 3.65 19.49 -5.33
C LEU A 150 4.03 20.63 -4.37
N PRO A 151 4.14 21.87 -4.84
CA PRO A 151 4.58 23.00 -4.02
C PRO A 151 3.71 23.28 -2.79
N THR A 152 2.38 23.20 -2.93
CA THR A 152 1.44 23.59 -1.89
C THR A 152 0.54 22.46 -1.37
N PRO A 153 0.05 22.53 -0.12
CA PRO A 153 -0.97 21.62 0.42
C PRO A 153 -2.25 21.56 -0.45
N GLU A 154 -2.68 22.69 -0.98
CA GLU A 154 -3.91 22.82 -1.77
C GLU A 154 -3.77 22.11 -3.12
N GLU A 155 -2.65 22.31 -3.81
CA GLU A 155 -2.34 21.60 -5.06
C GLU A 155 -2.20 20.09 -4.83
N THR A 156 -1.60 19.69 -3.70
CA THR A 156 -1.49 18.28 -3.28
C THR A 156 -2.87 17.61 -3.18
N ILE A 157 -3.84 18.29 -2.55
CA ILE A 157 -5.23 17.81 -2.47
C ILE A 157 -5.88 17.83 -3.85
N ALA A 158 -5.74 18.92 -4.61
CA ALA A 158 -6.36 19.06 -5.93
C ALA A 158 -5.91 17.97 -6.91
N SER A 159 -4.60 17.69 -6.97
CA SER A 159 -4.08 16.62 -7.82
C SER A 159 -4.54 15.24 -7.37
N THR A 160 -4.58 15.00 -6.05
CA THR A 160 -5.12 13.74 -5.50
C THR A 160 -6.57 13.52 -5.93
N LEU A 161 -7.41 14.55 -5.85
CA LEU A 161 -8.82 14.48 -6.27
C LEU A 161 -8.97 14.34 -7.78
N ARG A 162 -8.06 14.92 -8.57
CA ARG A 162 -8.00 14.74 -10.03
C ARG A 162 -7.71 13.28 -10.37
N ILE A 163 -6.64 12.70 -9.84
CA ILE A 163 -6.26 11.29 -10.05
C ILE A 163 -7.41 10.37 -9.63
N ALA A 164 -8.02 10.62 -8.46
CA ALA A 164 -9.18 9.85 -8.00
C ALA A 164 -10.35 9.93 -8.99
N GLY A 165 -10.59 11.11 -9.58
CA GLY A 165 -11.62 11.32 -10.59
C GLY A 165 -11.35 10.60 -11.91
N GLU A 166 -10.09 10.56 -12.36
CA GLU A 166 -9.68 9.82 -13.56
C GLU A 166 -9.87 8.31 -13.37
N ILE A 167 -9.40 7.77 -12.24
CA ILE A 167 -9.54 6.36 -11.87
C ILE A 167 -11.03 5.98 -11.78
N ALA A 168 -11.84 6.79 -11.09
CA ALA A 168 -13.27 6.51 -10.91
C ALA A 168 -14.09 6.52 -12.22
N LYS A 169 -13.63 7.25 -13.25
CA LYS A 169 -14.34 7.35 -14.53
C LYS A 169 -13.97 6.25 -15.53
N GLY A 170 -12.72 5.78 -15.50
CA GLY A 170 -12.17 5.03 -16.64
C GLY A 170 -11.48 3.71 -16.29
N THR A 171 -11.51 3.25 -15.03
CA THR A 171 -10.75 2.06 -14.62
C THR A 171 -11.63 1.00 -13.96
N SER A 172 -11.32 -0.27 -14.23
CA SER A 172 -11.93 -1.43 -13.58
C SER A 172 -11.30 -1.66 -12.20
N THR A 173 -12.11 -1.64 -11.15
CA THR A 173 -11.65 -1.90 -9.77
C THR A 173 -10.99 -3.28 -9.63
N ALA A 174 -11.64 -4.32 -10.18
CA ALA A 174 -11.11 -5.68 -10.18
C ALA A 174 -9.76 -5.79 -10.90
N SER A 175 -9.64 -5.20 -12.10
CA SER A 175 -8.39 -5.23 -12.86
C SER A 175 -7.28 -4.50 -12.12
N MET A 176 -7.58 -3.33 -11.55
CA MET A 176 -6.61 -2.57 -10.76
C MET A 176 -6.14 -3.34 -9.52
N LYS A 177 -7.05 -4.02 -8.82
CA LYS A 177 -6.73 -4.82 -7.64
C LYS A 177 -5.81 -5.98 -8.01
N VAL A 178 -6.15 -6.76 -9.04
CA VAL A 178 -5.33 -7.88 -9.50
C VAL A 178 -3.95 -7.40 -9.97
N MET A 179 -3.88 -6.33 -10.77
CA MET A 179 -2.58 -5.77 -11.20
C MET A 179 -1.72 -5.33 -10.01
N ARG A 180 -2.32 -4.63 -9.04
CA ARG A 180 -1.62 -4.22 -7.82
C ARG A 180 -1.10 -5.43 -7.05
N ASP A 181 -1.94 -6.45 -6.87
CA ASP A 181 -1.54 -7.67 -6.16
C ASP A 181 -0.40 -8.37 -6.88
N LEU A 182 -0.43 -8.49 -8.22
CA LEU A 182 0.65 -9.08 -9.01
C LEU A 182 1.96 -8.28 -8.92
N ILE A 183 1.89 -6.94 -8.90
CA ILE A 183 3.07 -6.08 -8.73
C ILE A 183 3.71 -6.28 -7.35
N VAL A 184 2.88 -6.41 -6.30
CA VAL A 184 3.36 -6.62 -4.92
C VAL A 184 3.82 -8.06 -4.70
N LEU A 185 3.18 -9.02 -5.36
CA LEU A 185 3.41 -10.46 -5.25
C LEU A 185 4.29 -10.98 -6.39
N MET A 186 5.31 -10.21 -6.81
CA MET A 186 6.27 -10.65 -7.82
C MET A 186 6.57 -12.14 -7.67
N SER A 187 6.24 -12.91 -8.71
CA SER A 187 6.43 -14.35 -8.67
C SER A 187 7.91 -14.66 -8.56
N HIS A 188 8.22 -15.83 -8.01
CA HIS A 188 9.59 -16.34 -7.96
C HIS A 188 10.28 -16.25 -9.34
N ASP A 189 9.55 -16.54 -10.41
CA ASP A 189 10.06 -16.46 -11.78
C ASP A 189 10.05 -15.03 -12.35
N GLY A 190 9.27 -14.10 -11.79
CA GLY A 190 9.34 -12.68 -12.14
C GLY A 190 10.69 -12.06 -11.79
N VAL A 191 11.34 -12.51 -10.71
CA VAL A 191 12.71 -12.10 -10.36
C VAL A 191 13.72 -12.66 -11.36
N GLU A 192 13.56 -13.91 -11.78
CA GLU A 192 14.42 -14.57 -12.78
C GLU A 192 14.27 -13.97 -14.18
N GLY A 193 13.05 -13.60 -14.58
CA GLY A 193 12.79 -12.92 -15.85
C GLY A 193 13.49 -11.57 -15.95
N VAL A 194 13.52 -10.79 -14.86
CA VAL A 194 14.27 -9.52 -14.82
C VAL A 194 15.79 -9.76 -14.85
N ASN A 195 16.28 -10.74 -14.09
CA ASN A 195 17.71 -11.03 -14.01
C ASN A 195 18.29 -11.57 -15.32
N SER A 196 17.60 -12.51 -15.97
CA SER A 196 18.00 -13.08 -17.27
C SER A 196 18.05 -12.02 -18.36
N PHE A 197 17.09 -11.09 -18.37
CA PHE A 197 17.06 -9.94 -19.28
C PHE A 197 18.26 -9.00 -19.09
N ILE A 198 18.58 -8.64 -17.83
CA ILE A 198 19.78 -7.82 -17.51
C ILE A 198 21.06 -8.54 -17.94
N GLN A 199 21.13 -9.85 -17.74
CA GLN A 199 22.30 -10.68 -18.02
C GLN A 199 22.39 -11.15 -19.48
N LYS A 200 21.41 -10.79 -20.33
CA LYS A 200 21.29 -11.22 -21.74
C LYS A 200 21.47 -12.74 -21.91
N ARG A 201 20.94 -13.51 -20.97
CA ARG A 201 20.90 -14.97 -21.02
C ARG A 201 19.45 -15.43 -21.10
N ASP A 202 19.25 -16.67 -21.51
CA ASP A 202 17.93 -17.27 -21.46
C ASP A 202 17.46 -17.42 -20.00
N PRO A 203 16.16 -17.17 -19.72
CA PRO A 203 15.59 -17.34 -18.39
C PRO A 203 15.49 -18.82 -18.01
N GLU A 204 15.79 -19.13 -16.76
CA GLU A 204 15.62 -20.46 -16.18
C GLU A 204 14.48 -20.46 -15.16
N PHE A 205 13.23 -20.53 -15.64
CA PHE A 205 12.05 -20.54 -14.79
C PHE A 205 11.91 -21.87 -14.03
N LYS A 206 11.88 -21.79 -12.70
CA LYS A 206 11.78 -22.97 -11.80
C LYS A 206 10.49 -22.99 -10.97
N GLY A 207 9.70 -21.92 -11.07
CA GLY A 207 8.44 -21.78 -10.36
C GLY A 207 7.45 -22.87 -10.76
N THR A 208 6.82 -23.50 -9.78
CA THR A 208 5.68 -24.40 -10.02
C THR A 208 4.51 -23.99 -9.15
N MET A 209 3.27 -24.26 -9.57
CA MET A 209 2.08 -23.94 -8.77
C MET A 209 2.08 -24.67 -7.42
N SER A 210 2.66 -25.85 -7.33
CA SER A 210 2.80 -26.60 -6.08
C SER A 210 3.80 -25.99 -5.09
N ARG A 211 4.77 -25.19 -5.55
CA ARG A 211 5.89 -24.69 -4.72
C ARG A 211 5.92 -23.16 -4.61
N ASN A 212 5.41 -22.46 -5.60
CA ASN A 212 5.59 -21.04 -5.83
C ASN A 212 4.29 -20.34 -6.25
N ALA A 213 3.14 -20.97 -6.03
CA ALA A 213 1.85 -20.32 -6.22
C ALA A 213 1.78 -19.02 -5.40
N PRO A 214 1.22 -17.94 -5.97
CA PRO A 214 0.93 -16.73 -5.21
C PRO A 214 0.06 -17.06 -3.99
N VAL A 215 0.31 -16.38 -2.88
CA VAL A 215 -0.52 -16.53 -1.68
C VAL A 215 -1.95 -16.12 -2.05
N GLY A 216 -2.88 -17.08 -2.05
CA GLY A 216 -4.27 -16.89 -2.50
C GLY A 216 -4.66 -17.70 -3.75
N TRP A 217 -3.74 -18.48 -4.33
CA TRP A 217 -4.07 -19.44 -5.38
C TRP A 217 -4.34 -20.87 -4.82
N PRO A 218 -5.38 -21.57 -5.32
CA PRO A 218 -6.47 -21.04 -6.13
C PRO A 218 -7.40 -20.16 -5.27
N TRP A 219 -7.97 -19.13 -5.86
CA TRP A 219 -8.98 -18.28 -5.20
C TRP A 219 -10.40 -18.84 -5.34
N TRP A 220 -10.53 -20.07 -5.86
CA TRP A 220 -11.79 -20.81 -6.05
C TRP A 220 -11.71 -22.19 -5.42
N GLU A 221 -12.86 -22.78 -5.09
CA GLU A 221 -12.94 -24.18 -4.69
C GLU A 221 -12.68 -25.09 -5.89
N THR A 222 -11.75 -26.03 -5.75
CA THR A 222 -11.40 -26.95 -6.83
C THR A 222 -12.57 -27.91 -7.05
N VAL A 223 -13.31 -27.75 -8.15
CA VAL A 223 -14.33 -28.71 -8.57
C VAL A 223 -13.63 -29.98 -9.04
N GLN A 224 -13.96 -31.13 -8.45
CA GLN A 224 -13.47 -32.42 -8.94
C GLN A 224 -14.01 -32.68 -10.35
N VAL A 225 -13.11 -32.62 -11.34
CA VAL A 225 -13.39 -33.00 -12.74
C VAL A 225 -13.01 -34.45 -13.03
N ALA A 226 -12.47 -35.18 -12.05
CA ALA A 226 -12.33 -36.62 -12.16
C ALA A 226 -13.71 -37.26 -12.13
N SER A 227 -14.19 -37.74 -13.27
CA SER A 227 -15.30 -38.68 -13.26
C SER A 227 -14.86 -39.93 -12.51
N ASN A 228 -15.77 -40.57 -11.78
CA ASN A 228 -15.58 -41.90 -11.19
C ASN A 228 -15.46 -42.99 -12.27
N ALA A 229 -14.79 -42.73 -13.38
CA ALA A 229 -14.38 -43.75 -14.32
C ALA A 229 -13.31 -44.59 -13.64
N LYS A 230 -13.73 -45.76 -13.16
CA LYS A 230 -12.81 -46.83 -12.81
C LYS A 230 -12.02 -47.16 -14.09
N LEU A 231 -10.70 -46.99 -14.03
CA LEU A 231 -9.77 -47.53 -15.03
C LEU A 231 -9.97 -49.04 -15.17
#